data_AF-A0A536FI69-F1
#
_entry.id   AF-A0A536FI69-F1
#
_cell.length_a   1.000
_cell.length_b   1.000
_cell.length_c   1.000
_cell.angle_alpha   90.00
_cell.angle_beta   90.00
_cell.angle_gamma   90.00
#
_symmetry.space_group_name_H-M   'P 1'
#
loop_
_entity.id
_entity.type
_entity.pdbx_description
1 polymer ?
#
loop_
_entity_poly.entity_id
_entity_poly.type
_entity_poly.pdbx_seq_one_letter_code
_entity_poly.pdbx_strand_id
1 'polypeptide(L)'
;DAGNSPTVIERLDLRGRRVVQRTSSGTQGVVAASGAREILLGSFVVAEATVRYLRGAEEATIVAMGEGGTKPSDEDEACAEYLASRLAGRSPDVAAAVAKLWEHEDPNWPAWFPRRDAELACEVDRFDFALPVVREDGLLVARPVRMSPATAGGVEPYQPRS
;
A
#
# COMPACT_ATOMS: atom_id res chain seq x y z
N ASP A 1 18.39 -11.52 8.57
CA ASP A 1 16.99 -11.17 8.26
C ASP A 1 16.85 -9.67 8.47
N ALA A 2 16.16 -8.96 7.58
CA ALA A 2 15.94 -7.51 7.70
C ALA A 2 14.70 -7.18 8.54
N GLY A 3 13.88 -8.20 8.86
CA GLY A 3 12.59 -7.99 9.48
C GLY A 3 11.65 -7.18 8.58
N ASN A 4 10.71 -6.46 9.19
CA ASN A 4 9.74 -5.59 8.51
C ASN A 4 10.07 -4.10 8.76
N SER A 5 11.35 -3.74 8.76
CA SER A 5 11.80 -2.36 9.04
C SER A 5 12.30 -1.69 7.76
N PRO A 6 11.55 -0.71 7.20
CA PRO A 6 12.01 0.12 6.08
C PRO A 6 13.39 0.76 6.30
N THR A 7 13.71 1.19 7.53
CA THR A 7 15.01 1.79 7.89
C THR A 7 16.18 0.82 7.68
N VAL A 8 15.95 -0.48 7.93
CA VAL A 8 16.95 -1.51 7.66
C VAL A 8 16.98 -1.82 6.16
N ILE A 9 15.81 -1.97 5.54
CA ILE A 9 15.66 -2.36 4.13
C ILE A 9 16.27 -1.32 3.18
N GLU A 10 16.13 -0.01 3.44
CA GLU A 10 16.66 1.06 2.59
C GLU A 10 18.19 1.02 2.43
N ARG A 11 18.89 0.31 3.33
CA ARG A 11 20.35 0.16 3.35
C ARG A 11 20.85 -1.11 2.66
N LEU A 12 19.94 -1.96 2.16
CA LEU A 12 20.28 -3.25 1.55
C LEU A 12 20.28 -3.15 0.02
N ASP A 13 21.23 -3.82 -0.62
CA ASP A 13 21.20 -4.04 -2.07
C ASP A 13 20.37 -5.29 -2.41
N LEU A 14 19.11 -5.05 -2.78
CA LEU A 14 18.14 -6.08 -3.13
C LEU A 14 17.98 -6.26 -4.65
N ARG A 15 18.81 -5.62 -5.47
CA ARG A 15 18.69 -5.71 -6.94
C ARG A 15 18.81 -7.16 -7.41
N GLY A 16 17.84 -7.58 -8.23
CA GLY A 16 17.79 -8.95 -8.78
C GLY A 16 17.48 -10.04 -7.76
N ARG A 17 17.13 -9.69 -6.51
CA ARG A 17 16.81 -10.67 -5.46
C ARG A 17 15.30 -10.85 -5.33
N ARG A 18 14.87 -12.08 -5.04
CA ARG A 18 13.52 -12.37 -4.56
C ARG A 18 13.47 -12.13 -3.06
N VAL A 19 12.61 -11.21 -2.62
CA VAL A 19 12.35 -10.95 -1.20
C VAL A 19 11.15 -11.78 -0.77
N VAL A 20 11.27 -12.51 0.33
CA VAL A 20 10.17 -13.24 0.95
C VAL A 20 9.88 -12.57 2.28
N GLN A 21 8.70 -11.96 2.39
CA GLN A 21 8.24 -11.30 3.60
C GLN A 21 7.15 -12.15 4.24
N ARG A 22 7.24 -12.37 5.55
CA ARG A 22 6.20 -13.01 6.36
C ARG A 22 5.68 -11.99 7.36
N THR A 23 4.41 -11.60 7.23
CA THR A 23 3.71 -10.73 8.18
C THR A 23 2.54 -11.47 8.82
N SER A 24 2.20 -11.14 10.06
CA SER A 24 1.04 -11.68 10.77
C SER A 24 -0.30 -11.29 10.12
N SER A 25 -0.34 -10.15 9.42
CA SER A 25 -1.53 -9.67 8.69
C SER A 25 -1.85 -10.48 7.42
N GLY A 26 -1.07 -11.50 7.09
CA GLY A 26 -1.24 -12.32 5.89
C GLY A 26 -2.60 -13.03 5.80
N THR A 27 -3.26 -13.33 6.92
CA THR A 27 -4.60 -13.95 6.95
C THR A 27 -5.68 -13.03 6.37
N GLN A 28 -5.61 -11.73 6.64
CA GLN A 28 -6.55 -10.75 6.11
C GLN A 28 -6.37 -10.57 4.60
N GLY A 29 -5.12 -10.56 4.12
CA GLY A 29 -4.82 -10.59 2.69
C GLY A 29 -5.39 -11.81 1.97
N VAL A 30 -5.40 -12.98 2.64
CA VAL A 30 -6.01 -14.21 2.12
C VAL A 30 -7.55 -14.15 2.13
N VAL A 31 -8.15 -13.56 3.16
CA VAL A 31 -9.61 -13.38 3.23
C VAL A 31 -10.09 -12.42 2.15
N ALA A 32 -9.44 -11.25 2.01
CA ALA A 32 -9.71 -10.29 0.93
C ALA A 32 -9.55 -10.94 -0.47
N ALA A 33 -8.63 -11.90 -0.61
CA ALA A 33 -8.38 -12.59 -1.87
C ALA A 33 -9.47 -13.53 -2.35
N SER A 34 -10.40 -13.94 -1.48
CA SER A 34 -11.41 -14.94 -1.84
C SER A 34 -12.60 -14.39 -2.61
N GLY A 35 -12.88 -13.08 -2.55
CA GLY A 35 -14.05 -12.46 -3.16
C GLY A 35 -13.76 -11.29 -4.11
N ALA A 36 -12.57 -10.71 -4.05
CA ALA A 36 -12.20 -9.58 -4.91
C ALA A 36 -11.71 -10.05 -6.28
N ARG A 37 -12.12 -9.35 -7.34
CA ARG A 37 -11.58 -9.56 -8.69
C ARG A 37 -10.07 -9.27 -8.75
N GLU A 38 -9.65 -8.23 -8.05
CA GLU A 38 -8.26 -7.78 -7.95
C GLU A 38 -7.96 -7.35 -6.52
N ILE A 39 -6.71 -7.56 -6.09
CA ILE A 39 -6.23 -7.17 -4.77
C ILE A 39 -4.99 -6.30 -5.00
N LEU A 40 -4.89 -5.21 -4.27
CA LEU A 40 -3.71 -4.38 -4.28
C LEU A 40 -3.19 -4.17 -2.86
N LEU A 41 -1.88 -4.02 -2.73
CA LEU A 41 -1.29 -3.41 -1.55
C LEU A 41 -1.31 -1.89 -1.74
N GLY A 42 -1.94 -1.18 -0.80
CA GLY A 42 -2.02 0.28 -0.78
C GLY A 42 -1.31 0.85 0.45
N SER A 43 -0.67 2.00 0.29
CA SER A 43 0.00 2.77 1.35
C SER A 43 0.26 4.20 0.84
N PHE A 44 0.66 5.13 1.72
CA PHE A 44 1.00 6.50 1.31
C PHE A 44 2.09 6.56 0.23
N VAL A 45 3.13 5.72 0.34
CA VAL A 45 4.26 5.71 -0.62
C VAL A 45 3.89 5.36 -2.07
N VAL A 46 2.71 4.79 -2.32
CA VAL A 46 2.20 4.41 -3.66
C VAL A 46 0.76 4.87 -3.89
N ALA A 47 0.29 5.88 -3.16
CA ALA A 47 -1.14 6.19 -3.08
C ALA A 47 -1.73 6.58 -4.45
N GLU A 48 -1.13 7.50 -5.17
CA GLU A 48 -1.62 7.94 -6.49
C GLU A 48 -1.45 6.88 -7.57
N ALA A 49 -0.42 6.05 -7.48
CA ALA A 49 -0.25 4.92 -8.39
C ALA A 49 -1.38 3.89 -8.17
N THR A 50 -1.76 3.64 -6.92
CA THR A 50 -2.89 2.79 -6.54
C THR A 50 -4.21 3.36 -7.05
N VAL A 51 -4.47 4.66 -6.83
CA VAL A 51 -5.66 5.36 -7.33
C VAL A 51 -5.76 5.27 -8.86
N ARG A 52 -4.64 5.44 -9.56
CA ARG A 52 -4.59 5.35 -11.03
C ARG A 52 -4.92 3.93 -11.50
N TYR A 53 -4.40 2.91 -10.82
CA TYR A 53 -4.65 1.51 -11.14
C TYR A 53 -6.11 1.13 -10.98
N LEU A 54 -6.74 1.61 -9.92
CA LEU A 54 -8.16 1.36 -9.63
C LEU A 54 -9.11 2.28 -10.41
N ARG A 55 -8.61 3.15 -11.28
CA ARG A 55 -9.45 4.07 -12.05
C ARG A 55 -10.33 3.26 -13.01
N GLY A 56 -11.64 3.38 -12.85
CA GLY A 56 -12.62 2.63 -13.63
C GLY A 56 -13.07 1.30 -13.01
N ALA A 57 -12.59 0.97 -11.81
CA ALA A 57 -13.23 -0.07 -11.00
C ALA A 57 -14.68 0.33 -10.69
N GLU A 58 -15.62 -0.62 -10.83
CA GLU A 58 -17.04 -0.40 -10.49
C GLU A 58 -17.22 -0.21 -8.98
N GLU A 59 -16.45 -0.96 -8.19
CA GLU A 59 -16.45 -0.91 -6.73
C GLU A 59 -15.02 -1.15 -6.22
N ALA A 60 -14.66 -0.44 -5.15
CA ALA A 60 -13.40 -0.64 -4.45
C ALA A 60 -13.65 -0.66 -2.94
N THR A 61 -13.21 -1.73 -2.28
CA THR A 61 -13.19 -1.83 -0.81
C THR A 61 -11.77 -1.55 -0.33
N ILE A 62 -11.65 -0.57 0.57
CA ILE A 62 -10.37 -0.27 1.23
C ILE A 62 -10.41 -0.85 2.63
N VAL A 63 -9.38 -1.63 2.98
CA VAL A 63 -9.24 -2.26 4.28
C VAL A 63 -8.04 -1.62 4.98
N ALA A 64 -8.31 -0.78 5.99
CA ALA A 64 -7.29 -0.32 6.92
C ALA A 64 -6.87 -1.51 7.79
N MET A 65 -5.62 -1.94 7.67
CA MET A 65 -5.18 -3.23 8.23
C MET A 65 -4.97 -3.16 9.74
N GLY A 66 -4.58 -2.00 10.27
CA GLY A 66 -4.30 -1.78 11.68
C GLY A 66 -3.22 -2.72 12.24
N GLU A 67 -3.19 -2.85 13.57
CA GLU A 67 -2.35 -3.84 14.23
C GLU A 67 -2.93 -5.25 14.06
N GLY A 68 -2.57 -5.91 12.95
CA GLY A 68 -2.98 -7.28 12.66
C GLY A 68 -4.49 -7.46 12.51
N GLY A 69 -5.22 -6.41 12.14
CA GLY A 69 -6.69 -6.41 12.04
C GLY A 69 -7.42 -6.41 13.37
N THR A 70 -6.72 -6.18 14.49
CA THR A 70 -7.31 -6.24 15.84
C THR A 70 -7.48 -4.88 16.49
N LYS A 71 -6.69 -3.88 16.08
CA LYS A 71 -6.80 -2.50 16.54
C LYS A 71 -6.61 -1.55 15.38
N PRO A 72 -7.37 -0.45 15.32
CA PRO A 72 -7.10 0.62 14.37
C PRO A 72 -5.70 1.20 14.54
N SER A 73 -5.17 1.73 13.44
CA SER A 73 -3.93 2.52 13.40
C SER A 73 -4.26 3.82 12.70
N ASP A 74 -3.94 4.96 13.32
CA ASP A 74 -4.25 6.29 12.79
C ASP A 74 -3.66 6.49 11.37
N GLU A 75 -2.49 5.94 11.12
CA GLU A 75 -1.80 6.02 9.81
C GLU A 75 -2.53 5.19 8.73
N ASP A 76 -2.97 3.98 9.06
CA ASP A 76 -3.74 3.15 8.13
C ASP A 76 -5.11 3.76 7.84
N GLU A 77 -5.78 4.33 8.84
CA GLU A 77 -7.06 5.02 8.66
C GLU A 77 -6.90 6.28 7.79
N ALA A 78 -5.89 7.10 8.06
CA ALA A 78 -5.61 8.29 7.27
C ALA A 78 -5.27 7.94 5.81
N CYS A 79 -4.48 6.88 5.59
CA CYS A 79 -4.18 6.39 4.24
C CYS A 79 -5.45 5.86 3.55
N ALA A 80 -6.28 5.10 4.26
CA ALA A 80 -7.52 4.57 3.73
C ALA A 80 -8.51 5.68 3.34
N GLU A 81 -8.68 6.70 4.20
CA GLU A 81 -9.52 7.86 3.93
C GLU A 81 -9.01 8.66 2.73
N TYR A 82 -7.68 8.83 2.63
CA TYR A 82 -7.06 9.48 1.48
C TYR A 82 -7.39 8.74 0.18
N LEU A 83 -7.10 7.43 0.12
CA LEU A 83 -7.38 6.59 -1.05
C LEU A 83 -8.87 6.62 -1.41
N ALA A 84 -9.76 6.48 -0.43
CA ALA A 84 -11.21 6.51 -0.63
C ALA A 84 -11.66 7.84 -1.23
N SER A 85 -11.13 8.95 -0.72
CA SER A 85 -11.42 10.28 -1.22
C SER A 85 -10.91 10.50 -2.64
N ARG A 86 -9.71 10.03 -2.96
CA ARG A 86 -9.15 10.10 -4.31
C ARG A 86 -9.96 9.26 -5.32
N LEU A 87 -10.36 8.04 -4.94
CA LEU A 87 -11.20 7.18 -5.78
C LEU A 87 -12.60 7.78 -5.99
N ALA A 88 -13.13 8.51 -5.02
CA ALA A 88 -14.37 9.26 -5.14
C ALA A 88 -14.22 10.59 -5.93
N GLY A 89 -13.07 10.84 -6.56
CA GLY A 89 -12.83 12.05 -7.36
C GLY A 89 -12.57 13.32 -6.55
N ARG A 90 -12.37 13.22 -5.22
CA ARG A 90 -11.99 14.34 -4.37
C ARG A 90 -10.48 14.55 -4.39
N SER A 91 -10.05 15.71 -3.93
CA SER A 91 -8.63 16.10 -3.81
C SER A 91 -8.32 16.57 -2.38
N PRO A 92 -8.30 15.66 -1.38
CA PRO A 92 -7.93 16.00 -0.02
C PRO A 92 -6.46 16.42 0.05
N ASP A 93 -6.14 17.29 1.01
CA ASP A 93 -4.76 17.69 1.30
C ASP A 93 -4.04 16.58 2.07
N VAL A 94 -3.30 15.76 1.33
CA VAL A 94 -2.52 14.65 1.90
C VAL A 94 -1.42 15.13 2.84
N ALA A 95 -0.84 16.30 2.57
CA ALA A 95 0.22 16.84 3.41
C ALA A 95 -0.35 17.24 4.78
N ALA A 96 -1.54 17.84 4.81
CA ALA A 96 -2.26 18.12 6.05
C ALA A 96 -2.68 16.83 6.78
N ALA A 97 -3.12 15.79 6.07
CA ALA A 97 -3.46 14.51 6.67
C ALA A 97 -2.24 13.85 7.33
N VAL A 98 -1.10 13.80 6.64
CA VAL A 98 0.15 13.27 7.20
C VAL A 98 0.65 14.14 8.36
N ALA A 99 0.58 15.47 8.26
CA ALA A 99 0.99 16.36 9.35
C ALA A 99 0.24 16.08 10.67
N LYS A 100 -1.07 15.79 10.59
CA LYS A 100 -1.90 15.45 11.76
C LYS A 100 -1.42 14.18 12.48
N LEU A 101 -0.87 13.20 11.76
CA LEU A 101 -0.32 11.99 12.37
C LEU A 101 0.83 12.29 13.33
N TRP A 102 1.51 13.44 13.17
CA TRP A 102 2.64 13.86 14.00
C TRP A 102 2.27 14.83 15.12
N GLU A 103 1.04 15.38 15.15
CA GLU A 103 0.62 16.37 16.16
C GLU A 103 0.61 15.81 17.60
N HIS A 104 0.38 14.50 17.73
CA HIS A 104 0.30 13.79 19.00
C HIS A 104 1.31 12.64 19.08
N GLU A 105 2.46 12.77 18.39
CA GLU A 105 3.53 11.79 18.39
C GLU A 105 4.01 11.47 19.83
N ASP A 106 4.03 10.18 20.19
CA ASP A 106 4.79 9.71 21.35
C ASP A 106 6.28 9.57 20.93
N PRO A 107 7.20 10.37 21.51
CA PRO A 107 8.61 10.28 21.16
C PRO A 107 9.27 8.96 21.61
N ASN A 108 8.59 8.13 22.40
CA ASN A 108 9.09 6.85 22.89
C ASN A 108 8.89 5.71 21.87
N TRP A 109 9.65 5.76 20.79
CA TRP A 109 9.65 4.73 19.74
C TRP A 109 10.34 3.44 20.20
N PRO A 110 9.71 2.26 20.05
CA PRO A 110 10.35 1.02 20.41
C PRO A 110 11.47 0.66 19.42
N ALA A 111 12.51 -0.03 19.90
CA ALA A 111 13.67 -0.39 19.07
C ALA A 111 13.31 -1.23 17.83
N TRP A 112 12.21 -1.96 17.85
CA TRP A 112 11.73 -2.78 16.73
C TRP A 112 10.91 -1.99 15.68
N PHE A 113 10.48 -0.77 16.00
CA PHE A 113 9.81 0.18 15.11
C PHE A 113 10.34 1.59 15.39
N PRO A 114 11.56 1.90 14.94
CA PRO A 114 12.14 3.22 15.12
C PRO A 114 11.28 4.27 14.40
N ARG A 115 11.29 5.51 14.89
CA ARG A 115 10.62 6.67 14.25
C ARG A 115 10.81 6.74 12.72
N ARG A 116 12.01 6.42 12.26
CA ARG A 116 12.37 6.43 10.83
C ARG A 116 11.52 5.47 9.99
N ASP A 117 11.03 4.36 10.56
CA ASP A 117 10.10 3.47 9.86
C ASP A 117 8.75 4.15 9.63
N ALA A 118 8.22 4.84 10.63
CA ALA A 118 6.98 5.62 10.49
C ALA A 118 7.15 6.79 9.50
N GLU A 119 8.29 7.49 9.54
CA GLU A 119 8.62 8.53 8.56
C GLU A 119 8.60 7.99 7.12
N LEU A 120 9.28 6.86 6.88
CA LEU A 120 9.36 6.22 5.56
C LEU A 120 7.98 5.71 5.10
N ALA A 121 7.16 5.17 6.02
CA ALA A 121 5.81 4.72 5.70
C ALA A 121 4.87 5.87 5.31
N CYS A 122 5.03 7.04 5.94
CA CYS A 122 4.24 8.24 5.69
C CYS A 122 4.73 9.10 4.51
N GLU A 123 5.83 8.75 3.86
CA GLU A 123 6.24 9.45 2.63
C GLU A 123 5.16 9.26 1.55
N VAL A 124 4.72 10.37 0.95
CA VAL A 124 3.62 10.34 -0.02
C VAL A 124 4.17 10.18 -1.44
N ASP A 125 3.64 9.21 -2.17
CA ASP A 125 3.93 8.98 -3.60
C ASP A 125 5.43 8.87 -3.93
N ARG A 126 6.21 8.32 -3.00
CA ARG A 126 7.64 8.04 -3.23
C ARG A 126 7.87 7.12 -4.42
N PHE A 127 6.94 6.22 -4.70
CA PHE A 127 7.04 5.24 -5.77
C PHE A 127 5.88 5.38 -6.77
N ASP A 128 6.20 5.20 -8.04
CA ASP A 128 5.32 5.46 -9.18
C ASP A 128 4.57 4.21 -9.71
N PHE A 129 4.57 3.11 -8.94
CA PHE A 129 3.96 1.84 -9.31
C PHE A 129 2.85 1.43 -8.34
N ALA A 130 1.85 0.71 -8.85
CA ALA A 130 0.88 -0.01 -8.02
C ALA A 130 1.42 -1.42 -7.68
N LEU A 131 0.87 -2.04 -6.64
CA LEU A 131 1.27 -3.39 -6.20
C LEU A 131 0.07 -4.35 -6.23
N PRO A 132 -0.41 -4.78 -7.42
CA PRO A 132 -1.38 -5.85 -7.52
C PRO A 132 -0.81 -7.17 -6.97
N VAL A 133 -1.69 -7.94 -6.34
CA VAL A 133 -1.39 -9.24 -5.74
C VAL A 133 -2.06 -10.32 -6.57
N VAL A 134 -1.27 -11.31 -6.98
CA VAL A 134 -1.74 -12.50 -7.69
C VAL A 134 -1.45 -13.76 -6.88
N ARG A 135 -2.25 -14.80 -7.08
CA ARG A 135 -2.00 -16.11 -6.49
C ARG A 135 -1.20 -16.98 -7.47
N GLU A 136 -0.02 -17.40 -7.06
CA GLU A 136 0.89 -18.25 -7.84
C GLU A 136 1.40 -19.40 -6.96
N ASP A 137 1.25 -20.63 -7.42
CA ASP A 137 1.70 -21.85 -6.69
C ASP A 137 1.25 -21.88 -5.22
N GLY A 138 0.05 -21.37 -4.94
CA GLY A 138 -0.52 -21.30 -3.59
C GLY A 138 -0.05 -20.13 -2.73
N LEU A 139 0.83 -19.27 -3.25
CA LEU A 139 1.37 -18.08 -2.58
C LEU A 139 0.72 -16.81 -3.11
N LEU A 140 0.59 -15.80 -2.25
CA LEU A 140 0.27 -14.43 -2.66
C LEU A 140 1.57 -13.74 -3.09
N VAL A 141 1.60 -13.21 -4.30
CA VAL A 141 2.76 -12.56 -4.89
C VAL A 141 2.37 -11.16 -5.36
N ALA A 142 2.98 -10.14 -4.76
CA ALA A 142 2.86 -8.76 -5.20
C ALA A 142 3.96 -8.43 -6.22
N ARG A 143 3.61 -7.75 -7.31
CA ARG A 143 4.61 -7.24 -8.28
C ARG A 143 4.32 -5.79 -8.64
N PRO A 144 5.34 -4.94 -8.74
CA PRO A 144 5.15 -3.55 -9.13
C PRO A 144 4.66 -3.45 -10.58
N VAL A 145 3.57 -2.74 -10.80
CA VAL A 145 3.03 -2.41 -12.13
C VAL A 145 3.04 -0.90 -12.29
N ARG A 146 3.84 -0.42 -13.27
CA ARG A 146 3.79 0.96 -13.72
C ARG A 146 2.73 1.10 -14.78
N MET A 147 1.76 1.96 -14.53
CA MET A 147 0.84 2.38 -15.58
C MET A 147 1.50 3.49 -16.38
N SER A 148 1.51 3.34 -17.71
CA SER A 148 1.79 4.45 -18.60
C SER A 148 0.81 5.59 -18.29
N PRO A 149 1.23 6.87 -18.26
CA PRO A 149 0.29 7.96 -18.22
C PRO A 149 -0.67 7.79 -19.40
N ALA A 150 -1.97 7.87 -19.13
CA ALA A 150 -2.98 7.74 -20.16
C ALA A 150 -2.71 8.80 -21.24
N THR A 151 -2.16 8.39 -22.38
CA THR A 151 -2.40 9.11 -23.63
C THR A 151 -3.91 9.13 -23.81
N ALA A 152 -4.50 10.31 -24.04
CA ALA A 152 -5.92 10.45 -24.31
C ALA A 152 -6.33 9.51 -25.47
N GLY A 153 -6.86 8.34 -25.13
CA GLY A 153 -7.14 7.24 -26.06
C GLY A 153 -7.28 5.96 -25.24
N GLY A 154 -8.49 5.40 -25.21
CA GLY A 154 -8.95 4.40 -24.26
C GLY A 154 -7.97 3.22 -24.05
N VAL A 155 -7.86 2.80 -22.80
CA VAL A 155 -7.05 1.64 -22.41
C VAL A 155 -7.98 0.46 -22.19
N GLU A 156 -7.69 -0.63 -22.88
CA GLU A 156 -8.33 -1.92 -22.66
C GLU A 156 -7.87 -2.49 -21.31
N PRO A 157 -8.77 -3.03 -20.46
CA PRO A 157 -8.38 -3.52 -19.14
C PRO A 157 -7.39 -4.68 -19.23
N TYR A 158 -6.46 -4.73 -18.28
CA TYR A 158 -5.48 -5.80 -18.12
C TYR A 158 -6.19 -7.16 -18.05
N GLN A 159 -5.89 -8.04 -19.01
CA GLN A 159 -6.32 -9.43 -18.98
C GLN A 159 -5.15 -10.31 -18.52
N PRO A 160 -5.28 -11.05 -17.40
CA PRO A 160 -4.28 -12.03 -17.01
C PRO A 160 -4.23 -13.15 -18.06
N ARG A 161 -3.03 -13.61 -18.42
CA ARG A 161 -2.87 -14.76 -19.32
C ARG A 161 -3.29 -16.04 -18.60
N SER A 162 -4.14 -16.82 -19.26
CA SER A 162 -4.61 -18.16 -18.89
C SER A 162 -3.49 -19.17 -18.79
#